data_AF-A0A7Y3CU37-F1
#
_entry.id   AF-A0A7Y3CU37-F1
#
_cell.length_a   1.000
_cell.length_b   1.000
_cell.length_c   1.000
_cell.angle_alpha   90.00
_cell.angle_beta   90.00
_cell.angle_gamma   90.00
#
_symmetry.space_group_name_H-M   'P 1'
#
loop_
_entity.id
_entity.type
_entity.pdbx_description
1 polymer ?
#
loop_
_entity_poly.entity_id
_entity_poly.type
_entity_poly.pdbx_seq_one_letter_code
_entity_poly.pdbx_strand_id
1 'polypeptide(L)'
;SIPRRIDSIAGRIIAQIDGAELLKRISERRYAEALAQIELALGTGTVLRREVLDRWQEFIGTGEMMRSVQAGIGRLRDRMKSVLTGEPPPDREVQGALESGIESIVLAAADDAALDVAERWRGTDVGANLDLHGLDRASTTLKKAVNPEVREWQSFVLDLVRAEAGDRRAIARTVSLGVNGIGVALMVAIFSQTGGLTGGEVAVAGGTATVSQAILEAVFGEQAVRGLAGKARSDLLGRITRLLDADLDRFHMLLGGAGTAEQAEALRVLGRQAAEIDI
;
A
#
# COMPACT_ATOMS: atom_id res chain seq x y z
N SER A 1 7.49 -19.62 -48.11
CA SER A 1 8.66 -18.81 -48.49
C SER A 1 9.28 -18.22 -47.23
N ILE A 2 10.56 -17.85 -47.29
CA ILE A 2 11.28 -17.20 -46.19
C ILE A 2 10.60 -15.89 -45.74
N PRO A 3 10.11 -15.02 -46.65
CA PRO A 3 9.35 -13.81 -46.29
C PRO A 3 8.14 -14.07 -45.38
N ARG A 4 7.32 -15.07 -45.71
CA ARG A 4 6.13 -15.42 -44.90
C ARG A 4 6.50 -15.88 -43.49
N ARG A 5 7.66 -16.55 -43.33
CA ARG A 5 8.16 -16.97 -42.01
C ARG A 5 8.66 -15.77 -41.21
N ILE A 6 9.34 -14.81 -41.85
CA ILE A 6 9.81 -13.58 -41.23
C ILE A 6 8.64 -12.72 -40.74
N ASP A 7 7.61 -12.52 -41.58
CA ASP A 7 6.39 -11.79 -41.19
C ASP A 7 5.66 -12.46 -40.03
N SER A 8 5.59 -13.80 -40.04
CA SER A 8 4.99 -14.55 -38.94
C SER A 8 5.78 -14.37 -37.63
N ILE A 9 7.11 -14.34 -37.67
CA ILE A 9 7.94 -14.12 -36.47
C ILE A 9 7.76 -12.68 -35.97
N ALA A 10 7.80 -11.68 -36.85
CA ALA A 10 7.57 -10.29 -36.47
C ALA A 10 6.18 -10.08 -35.84
N GLY A 11 5.15 -10.72 -36.40
CA GLY A 11 3.80 -10.71 -35.82
C GLY A 11 3.74 -11.34 -34.42
N ARG A 12 4.49 -12.43 -34.18
CA ARG A 12 4.58 -13.06 -32.85
C ARG A 12 5.29 -12.18 -31.83
N ILE A 13 6.37 -11.49 -32.22
CA ILE A 13 7.08 -10.56 -31.33
C ILE A 13 6.15 -9.43 -30.90
N ILE A 14 5.36 -8.87 -31.82
CA ILE A 14 4.40 -7.81 -31.48
C ILE A 14 3.31 -8.32 -30.56
N ALA A 15 2.75 -9.50 -30.82
CA ALA A 15 1.78 -10.12 -29.92
C ALA A 15 2.38 -10.36 -28.51
N GLN A 16 3.67 -10.69 -28.42
CA GLN A 16 4.37 -10.81 -27.13
C GLN A 16 4.57 -9.47 -26.43
N ILE A 17 4.89 -8.40 -27.17
CA ILE A 17 5.01 -7.03 -26.63
C ILE A 17 3.66 -6.55 -26.09
N ASP A 18 2.61 -6.62 -26.90
CA ASP A 18 1.27 -6.18 -26.54
C ASP A 18 0.75 -6.97 -25.32
N GLY A 19 1.05 -8.28 -25.31
CA GLY A 19 0.80 -9.17 -24.18
C GLY A 19 1.52 -8.73 -22.90
N ALA A 20 2.84 -8.51 -22.98
CA ALA A 20 3.63 -8.08 -21.84
C ALA A 20 3.15 -6.72 -21.30
N GLU A 21 2.81 -5.76 -22.16
CA GLU A 21 2.24 -4.49 -21.73
C GLU A 21 0.87 -4.64 -21.06
N LEU A 22 0.01 -5.52 -21.59
CA LEU A 22 -1.29 -5.82 -20.95
C LEU A 22 -1.07 -6.37 -19.54
N LEU A 23 -0.18 -7.35 -19.38
CA LEU A 23 0.13 -7.96 -18.10
C LEU A 23 0.71 -6.95 -17.10
N LYS A 24 1.61 -6.07 -17.57
CA LYS A 24 2.19 -4.95 -16.79
C LYS A 24 1.10 -4.00 -16.29
N ARG A 25 0.20 -3.55 -17.17
CA ARG A 25 -0.92 -2.67 -16.77
C ARG A 25 -1.85 -3.33 -15.77
N ILE A 26 -2.06 -4.66 -15.87
CA ILE A 26 -2.84 -5.41 -14.89
C ILE A 26 -2.15 -5.37 -13.53
N SER A 27 -0.86 -5.70 -13.45
CA SER A 27 -0.13 -5.75 -12.19
C SER A 27 0.00 -4.38 -11.52
N GLU A 28 0.39 -3.35 -12.27
CA GLU A 28 0.50 -1.97 -11.77
C GLU A 28 -0.82 -1.45 -11.19
N ARG A 29 -1.93 -1.69 -11.89
CA ARG A 29 -3.25 -1.27 -11.42
C ARG A 29 -3.64 -1.93 -10.10
N ARG A 30 -3.35 -3.22 -9.92
CA ARG A 30 -3.72 -3.95 -8.70
C ARG A 30 -2.90 -3.55 -7.50
N TYR A 31 -1.62 -3.29 -7.68
CA TYR A 31 -0.78 -2.75 -6.61
C TYR A 31 -1.14 -1.29 -6.27
N ALA A 32 -1.54 -0.49 -7.25
CA ALA A 32 -2.07 0.86 -6.99
C ALA A 32 -3.40 0.81 -6.22
N GLU A 33 -4.30 -0.12 -6.55
CA GLU A 33 -5.54 -0.36 -5.80
C GLU A 33 -5.25 -0.79 -4.35
N ALA A 34 -4.26 -1.67 -4.13
CA ALA A 34 -3.84 -2.07 -2.79
C ALA A 34 -3.29 -0.89 -1.97
N LEU A 35 -2.45 -0.04 -2.57
CA LEU A 35 -1.98 1.18 -1.91
C LEU A 35 -3.15 2.10 -1.52
N ALA A 36 -4.12 2.31 -2.41
CA ALA A 36 -5.30 3.13 -2.13
C ALA A 36 -6.15 2.54 -0.99
N GLN A 37 -6.26 1.22 -0.89
CA GLN A 37 -6.96 0.56 0.23
C GLN A 37 -6.23 0.80 1.56
N ILE A 38 -4.90 0.74 1.56
CA ILE A 38 -4.09 1.04 2.73
C ILE A 38 -4.24 2.51 3.12
N GLU A 39 -4.17 3.45 2.17
CA GLU A 39 -4.39 4.88 2.40
C GLU A 39 -5.76 5.17 3.04
N LEU A 40 -6.81 4.50 2.53
CA LEU A 40 -8.15 4.56 3.09
C LEU A 40 -8.21 3.98 4.50
N ALA A 41 -7.53 2.86 4.78
CA ALA A 41 -7.46 2.27 6.12
C ALA A 41 -6.67 3.14 7.12
N LEU A 42 -5.66 3.87 6.63
CA LEU A 42 -4.79 4.75 7.43
C LEU A 42 -5.36 6.16 7.67
N GLY A 43 -6.53 6.49 7.10
CA GLY A 43 -7.25 7.73 7.43
C GLY A 43 -6.94 8.91 6.56
N THR A 44 -6.34 8.68 5.39
CA THR A 44 -6.02 9.74 4.44
C THR A 44 -7.27 10.07 3.63
N GLY A 45 -8.27 10.68 4.25
CA GLY A 45 -9.41 11.31 3.56
C GLY A 45 -9.00 12.57 2.77
N THR A 46 -7.71 12.73 2.44
CA THR A 46 -7.18 13.92 1.78
C THR A 46 -6.92 13.64 0.31
N VAL A 47 -7.86 14.07 -0.52
CA VAL A 47 -7.60 14.69 -1.84
C VAL A 47 -6.76 13.87 -2.83
N LEU A 48 -6.92 12.55 -2.87
CA LEU A 48 -6.66 11.82 -4.11
C LEU A 48 -7.86 12.02 -5.04
N ARG A 49 -7.82 13.20 -5.67
CA ARG A 49 -8.34 13.59 -6.99
C ARG A 49 -9.73 13.02 -7.33
N ARG A 50 -10.70 13.93 -7.52
CA ARG A 50 -12.04 13.67 -8.10
C ARG A 50 -12.07 12.62 -9.23
N GLU A 51 -10.99 12.47 -9.99
CA GLU A 51 -10.81 11.45 -11.03
C GLU A 51 -10.78 9.97 -10.55
N VAL A 52 -10.45 9.68 -9.29
CA VAL A 52 -10.42 8.31 -8.74
C VAL A 52 -11.76 7.92 -8.12
N LEU A 53 -12.52 8.88 -7.57
CA LEU A 53 -13.89 8.64 -7.09
C LEU A 53 -14.85 8.33 -8.26
N ASP A 54 -14.65 9.00 -9.39
CA ASP A 54 -15.38 8.71 -10.64
C ASP A 54 -15.05 7.30 -11.17
N ARG A 55 -13.82 6.80 -10.91
CA ARG A 55 -13.44 5.40 -11.20
C ARG A 55 -13.83 4.42 -10.11
N TRP A 56 -13.96 4.84 -8.85
CA TRP A 56 -14.39 3.98 -7.75
C TRP A 56 -15.83 3.50 -7.96
N GLN A 57 -16.70 4.33 -8.52
CA GLN A 57 -18.05 3.95 -8.96
C GLN A 57 -18.05 3.00 -10.17
N GLU A 58 -17.11 3.16 -11.11
CA GLU A 58 -16.99 2.35 -12.33
C GLU A 58 -16.27 1.00 -12.10
N PHE A 59 -15.47 0.90 -11.03
CA PHE A 59 -14.75 -0.32 -10.61
C PHE A 59 -15.53 -1.22 -9.64
N ILE A 60 -16.65 -0.77 -9.06
CA ILE A 60 -17.55 -1.58 -8.19
C ILE A 60 -18.49 -2.44 -9.05
N GLY A 61 -17.90 -3.26 -9.90
CA GLY A 61 -18.62 -4.28 -10.67
C GLY A 61 -18.86 -5.60 -9.90
N THR A 62 -18.15 -5.83 -8.79
CA THR A 62 -18.18 -7.12 -8.09
C THR A 62 -17.98 -6.94 -6.57
N GLY A 63 -18.99 -7.29 -5.77
CA GLY A 63 -19.02 -7.16 -4.30
C GLY A 63 -18.04 -8.04 -3.51
N GLU A 64 -16.95 -8.50 -4.12
CA GLU A 64 -15.90 -9.32 -3.48
C GLU A 64 -14.77 -8.44 -2.90
N MET A 65 -14.41 -7.35 -3.58
CA MET A 65 -13.42 -6.36 -3.13
C MET A 65 -13.86 -5.62 -1.85
N MET A 66 -15.16 -5.30 -1.72
CA MET A 66 -15.69 -4.66 -0.51
C MET A 66 -15.59 -5.58 0.72
N ARG A 67 -15.66 -6.91 0.52
CA ARG A 67 -15.59 -7.89 1.62
C ARG A 67 -14.17 -8.07 2.13
N SER A 68 -13.15 -8.06 1.28
CA SER A 68 -11.76 -8.15 1.73
C SER A 68 -11.30 -6.87 2.42
N VAL A 69 -11.70 -5.70 1.91
CA VAL A 69 -11.48 -4.39 2.55
C VAL A 69 -12.16 -4.32 3.93
N GLN A 70 -13.44 -4.72 4.04
CA GLN A 70 -14.13 -4.79 5.35
C GLN A 70 -13.48 -5.81 6.30
N ALA A 71 -13.00 -6.95 5.80
CA ALA A 71 -12.35 -7.98 6.62
C ALA A 71 -10.95 -7.57 7.09
N GLY A 72 -10.19 -6.82 6.30
CA GLY A 72 -8.91 -6.22 6.69
C GLY A 72 -9.08 -5.15 7.76
N ILE A 73 -10.03 -4.22 7.54
CA ILE A 73 -10.37 -3.15 8.48
C ILE A 73 -10.95 -3.71 9.78
N GLY A 74 -11.79 -4.75 9.72
CA GLY A 74 -12.37 -5.40 10.89
C GLY A 74 -11.30 -6.02 11.81
N ARG A 75 -10.35 -6.76 11.24
CA ARG A 75 -9.25 -7.37 12.00
C ARG A 75 -8.32 -6.35 12.65
N LEU A 76 -8.03 -5.24 11.95
CA LEU A 76 -7.29 -4.12 12.52
C LEU A 76 -8.01 -3.51 13.72
N ARG A 77 -9.31 -3.22 13.55
CA ARG A 77 -10.17 -2.64 14.59
C ARG A 77 -10.19 -3.51 15.83
N ASP A 78 -10.35 -4.82 15.67
CA ASP A 78 -10.37 -5.77 16.80
C ASP A 78 -9.03 -5.80 17.53
N ARG A 79 -7.91 -5.75 16.79
CA ARG A 79 -6.56 -5.74 17.37
C ARG A 79 -6.29 -4.46 18.16
N MET A 80 -6.63 -3.29 17.61
CA MET A 80 -6.52 -2.00 18.31
C MET A 80 -7.46 -1.92 19.52
N LYS A 81 -8.71 -2.41 19.39
CA LYS A 81 -9.67 -2.44 20.49
C LYS A 81 -9.15 -3.24 21.67
N SER A 82 -8.53 -4.41 21.42
CA SER A 82 -8.00 -5.28 22.47
C SER A 82 -6.97 -4.61 23.38
N VAL A 83 -6.20 -3.65 22.86
CA VAL A 83 -5.15 -2.92 23.58
C VAL A 83 -5.73 -1.73 24.35
N LEU A 84 -6.80 -1.13 23.84
CA LEU A 84 -7.49 0.02 24.45
C LEU A 84 -8.45 -0.39 25.58
N THR A 85 -8.97 -1.62 25.58
CA THR A 85 -9.91 -2.10 26.60
C THR A 85 -9.25 -2.69 27.86
N GLY A 86 -7.91 -2.62 27.98
CA GLY A 86 -7.13 -3.04 29.16
C GLY A 86 -6.69 -1.86 30.06
N GLU A 87 -6.12 -2.18 31.23
CA GLU A 87 -5.42 -1.24 32.13
C GLU A 87 -4.41 -0.40 31.33
N PRO A 88 -4.17 0.91 31.60
CA PRO A 88 -3.46 1.81 30.69
C PRO A 88 -2.14 1.18 30.21
N PRO A 89 -2.07 0.78 28.93
CA PRO A 89 -0.97 -0.04 28.46
C PRO A 89 0.32 0.80 28.46
N PRO A 90 1.46 0.24 28.89
CA PRO A 90 2.74 0.91 28.77
C PRO A 90 3.04 1.24 27.30
N ASP A 91 3.72 2.36 27.03
CA ASP A 91 4.03 2.88 25.68
C ASP A 91 4.48 1.79 24.67
N ARG A 92 5.26 0.81 25.14
CA ARG A 92 5.79 -0.30 24.32
C ARG A 92 4.72 -1.26 23.80
N GLU A 93 3.65 -1.48 24.56
CA GLU A 93 2.57 -2.38 24.16
C GLU A 93 1.73 -1.76 23.03
N VAL A 94 1.49 -0.45 23.10
CA VAL A 94 0.81 0.28 22.02
C VAL A 94 1.66 0.30 20.76
N GLN A 95 2.98 0.51 20.87
CA GLN A 95 3.90 0.44 19.74
C GLN A 95 3.91 -0.95 19.09
N GLY A 96 3.97 -2.03 19.87
CA GLY A 96 3.93 -3.39 19.35
C GLY A 96 2.59 -3.76 18.69
N ALA A 97 1.48 -3.29 19.25
CA ALA A 97 0.16 -3.46 18.64
C ALA A 97 0.03 -2.71 17.31
N LEU A 98 0.60 -1.52 17.24
CA LEU A 98 0.64 -0.70 16.04
C LEU A 98 1.51 -1.33 14.95
N GLU A 99 2.69 -1.86 15.32
CA GLU A 99 3.54 -2.67 14.42
C GLU A 99 2.73 -3.80 13.80
N SER A 100 2.12 -4.65 14.63
CA SER A 100 1.33 -5.80 14.18
C SER A 100 0.10 -5.40 13.35
N GLY A 101 -0.55 -4.29 13.70
CA GLY A 101 -1.72 -3.77 12.99
C GLY A 101 -1.38 -3.31 11.58
N ILE A 102 -0.36 -2.46 11.43
CA ILE A 102 0.08 -1.96 10.13
C ILE A 102 0.63 -3.12 9.29
N GLU A 103 1.43 -4.02 9.88
CA GLU A 103 1.94 -5.19 9.20
C GLU A 103 0.81 -6.03 8.59
N SER A 104 -0.21 -6.35 9.39
CA SER A 104 -1.36 -7.14 8.94
C SER A 104 -2.09 -6.49 7.76
N ILE A 105 -2.29 -5.17 7.78
CA ILE A 105 -2.95 -4.43 6.69
C ILE A 105 -2.12 -4.53 5.40
N VAL A 106 -0.82 -4.21 5.48
CA VAL A 106 0.06 -4.18 4.32
C VAL A 106 0.18 -5.56 3.69
N LEU A 107 0.38 -6.60 4.53
CA LEU A 107 0.50 -7.97 4.03
C LEU A 107 -0.80 -8.50 3.47
N ALA A 108 -1.95 -8.21 4.08
CA ALA A 108 -3.24 -8.62 3.54
C ALA A 108 -3.52 -7.96 2.19
N ALA A 109 -3.28 -6.66 2.06
CA ALA A 109 -3.49 -5.94 0.80
C ALA A 109 -2.54 -6.44 -0.31
N ALA A 110 -1.29 -6.75 0.03
CA ALA A 110 -0.32 -7.31 -0.92
C ALA A 110 -0.62 -8.77 -1.29
N ASP A 111 -1.07 -9.61 -0.34
CA ASP A 111 -1.53 -10.98 -0.62
C ASP A 111 -2.73 -10.95 -1.58
N ASP A 112 -3.73 -10.10 -1.34
CA ASP A 112 -4.90 -9.93 -2.22
C ASP A 112 -4.49 -9.43 -3.61
N ALA A 113 -3.63 -8.42 -3.70
CA ALA A 113 -3.15 -7.88 -4.97
C ALA A 113 -2.39 -8.93 -5.77
N ALA A 114 -1.46 -9.64 -5.14
CA ALA A 114 -0.68 -10.70 -5.76
C ALA A 114 -1.58 -11.83 -6.29
N LEU A 115 -2.57 -12.25 -5.51
CA LEU A 115 -3.54 -13.27 -5.91
C LEU A 115 -4.36 -12.81 -7.13
N ASP A 116 -4.94 -11.61 -7.09
CA ASP A 116 -5.78 -11.08 -8.19
C ASP A 116 -4.95 -10.88 -9.47
N VAL A 117 -3.69 -10.42 -9.36
CA VAL A 117 -2.78 -10.36 -10.51
C VAL A 117 -2.54 -11.75 -11.09
N ALA A 118 -2.20 -12.74 -10.25
CA ALA A 118 -1.92 -14.09 -10.71
C ALA A 118 -3.16 -14.75 -11.36
N GLU A 119 -4.36 -14.51 -10.84
CA GLU A 119 -5.61 -15.01 -11.43
C GLU A 119 -5.92 -14.34 -12.77
N ARG A 120 -5.78 -13.01 -12.87
CA ARG A 120 -6.00 -12.27 -14.11
C ARG A 120 -5.00 -12.65 -15.19
N TRP A 121 -3.73 -12.81 -14.82
CA TRP A 121 -2.69 -13.25 -15.76
C TRP A 121 -3.03 -14.64 -16.32
N ARG A 122 -3.43 -15.59 -15.47
CA ARG A 122 -3.90 -16.93 -15.90
C ARG A 122 -5.10 -16.87 -16.87
N GLY A 123 -5.95 -15.85 -16.74
CA GLY A 123 -7.09 -15.63 -17.64
C GLY A 123 -6.75 -15.05 -19.01
N THR A 124 -5.49 -14.69 -19.27
CA THR A 124 -5.05 -14.16 -20.58
C THR A 124 -4.29 -15.22 -21.38
N ASP A 125 -4.32 -15.13 -22.71
CA ASP A 125 -3.59 -16.04 -23.60
C ASP A 125 -2.07 -16.04 -23.34
N VAL A 126 -1.52 -14.87 -22.99
CA VAL A 126 -0.08 -14.69 -22.76
C VAL A 126 0.31 -15.15 -21.36
N GLY A 127 -0.47 -14.78 -20.34
CA GLY A 127 -0.18 -15.14 -18.96
C GLY A 127 -0.46 -16.60 -18.61
N ALA A 128 -1.31 -17.31 -19.38
CA ALA A 128 -1.56 -18.74 -19.21
C ALA A 128 -0.30 -19.61 -19.39
N ASN A 129 0.71 -19.11 -20.11
CA ASN A 129 1.98 -19.81 -20.36
C ASN A 129 3.11 -19.39 -19.39
N LEU A 130 2.86 -18.45 -18.48
CA LEU A 130 3.85 -17.98 -17.51
C LEU A 130 3.86 -18.89 -16.27
N ASP A 131 5.05 -19.11 -15.73
CA ASP A 131 5.19 -19.74 -14.41
C ASP A 131 4.92 -18.69 -13.33
N LEU A 132 3.77 -18.82 -12.67
CA LEU A 132 3.32 -17.91 -11.61
C LEU A 132 3.56 -18.49 -10.21
N HIS A 133 4.37 -19.55 -10.08
CA HIS A 133 4.60 -20.18 -8.80
C HIS A 133 5.19 -19.19 -7.78
N GLY A 134 4.51 -19.05 -6.64
CA GLY A 134 4.90 -18.11 -5.59
C GLY A 134 4.56 -16.65 -5.86
N LEU A 135 3.93 -16.32 -7.00
CA LEU A 135 3.41 -14.97 -7.31
C LEU A 135 1.96 -14.74 -6.86
N ASP A 136 1.30 -15.75 -6.29
CA ASP A 136 -0.09 -15.73 -5.82
C ASP A 136 -0.26 -15.15 -4.40
N ARG A 137 0.83 -14.65 -3.80
CA ARG A 137 0.89 -14.15 -2.42
C ARG A 137 2.00 -13.12 -2.28
N ALA A 138 1.93 -12.28 -1.26
CA ALA A 138 2.99 -11.35 -0.88
C ALA A 138 4.33 -12.06 -0.72
N SER A 139 5.40 -11.46 -1.24
CA SER A 139 6.74 -12.06 -1.19
C SER A 139 7.24 -12.21 0.25
N THR A 140 8.15 -13.17 0.44
CA THR A 140 8.85 -13.33 1.72
C THR A 140 9.75 -12.12 2.03
N THR A 141 10.24 -11.42 1.00
CA THR A 141 10.98 -10.17 1.11
C THR A 141 10.10 -9.08 1.70
N LEU A 142 8.89 -8.87 1.15
CA LEU A 142 7.91 -7.93 1.70
C LEU A 142 7.59 -8.27 3.16
N LYS A 143 7.27 -9.54 3.45
CA LYS A 143 6.96 -10.03 4.81
C LYS A 143 8.06 -9.71 5.82
N LYS A 144 9.34 -9.78 5.41
CA LYS A 144 10.48 -9.46 6.28
C LYS A 144 10.74 -7.95 6.41
N ALA A 145 10.38 -7.16 5.41
CA ALA A 145 10.71 -5.74 5.33
C ALA A 145 9.67 -4.83 6.00
N VAL A 146 8.40 -5.24 6.08
CA VAL A 146 7.32 -4.40 6.63
C VAL A 146 7.57 -3.98 8.08
N ASN A 147 7.86 -4.93 8.99
CA ASN A 147 8.09 -4.62 10.40
C ASN A 147 9.26 -3.65 10.65
N PRO A 148 10.45 -3.85 10.04
CA PRO A 148 11.54 -2.88 10.10
C PRO A 148 11.14 -1.46 9.65
N GLU A 149 10.42 -1.33 8.54
CA GLU A 149 9.96 -0.03 8.04
C GLU A 149 8.96 0.64 8.99
N VAL A 150 8.07 -0.13 9.62
CA VAL A 150 7.13 0.40 10.62
C VAL A 150 7.86 0.88 11.89
N ARG A 151 8.90 0.16 12.34
CA ARG A 151 9.75 0.60 13.47
C ARG A 151 10.52 1.88 13.18
N GLU A 152 11.04 1.98 11.97
CA GLU A 152 11.74 3.18 11.52
C GLU A 152 10.76 4.36 11.44
N TRP A 153 9.55 4.14 10.94
CA TRP A 153 8.48 5.13 10.97
C TRP A 153 8.11 5.55 12.40
N GLN A 154 8.00 4.61 13.34
CA GLN A 154 7.72 4.95 14.74
C GLN A 154 8.81 5.84 15.34
N SER A 155 10.07 5.54 15.03
CA SER A 155 11.23 6.35 15.43
C SER A 155 11.15 7.75 14.82
N PHE A 156 10.83 7.85 13.54
CA PHE A 156 10.59 9.12 12.85
C PHE A 156 9.49 9.96 13.52
N VAL A 157 8.36 9.36 13.91
CA VAL A 157 7.27 10.08 14.59
C VAL A 157 7.71 10.60 15.97
N LEU A 158 8.46 9.79 16.73
CA LEU A 158 9.00 10.23 18.01
C LEU A 158 9.97 11.41 17.84
N ASP A 159 10.80 11.39 16.82
CA ASP A 159 11.73 12.48 16.52
C ASP A 159 11.01 13.73 16.02
N LEU A 160 9.95 13.57 15.24
CA LEU A 160 9.09 14.66 14.80
C LEU A 160 8.45 15.38 16.00
N VAL A 161 7.93 14.62 16.97
CA VAL A 161 7.38 15.16 18.21
C VAL A 161 8.46 15.81 19.06
N ARG A 162 9.66 15.21 19.17
CA ARG A 162 10.78 15.79 19.93
C ARG A 162 11.22 17.13 19.34
N ALA A 163 11.24 17.26 18.02
CA ALA A 163 11.58 18.50 17.33
C ALA A 163 10.54 19.58 17.59
N GLU A 164 9.25 19.25 17.51
CA GLU A 164 8.16 20.20 17.78
C GLU A 164 8.08 20.62 19.25
N ALA A 165 8.43 19.71 20.18
CA ALA A 165 8.33 19.96 21.62
C ALA A 165 9.35 20.98 22.16
N GLY A 166 10.49 21.20 21.49
CA GLY A 166 11.48 22.25 21.82
C GLY A 166 11.71 22.55 23.33
N ASP A 167 11.69 23.84 23.70
CA ASP A 167 11.77 24.36 25.08
C ASP A 167 10.54 24.03 25.94
N ARG A 168 9.44 23.55 25.34
CA ARG A 168 8.23 23.08 26.07
C ARG A 168 8.42 21.69 26.70
N ARG A 169 9.62 21.09 26.60
CA ARG A 169 10.02 19.86 27.32
C ARG A 169 9.78 19.92 28.84
N ALA A 170 9.81 21.10 29.44
CA ALA A 170 9.45 21.27 30.85
C ALA A 170 7.96 20.96 31.10
N ILE A 171 7.07 21.40 30.21
CA ILE A 171 5.61 21.17 30.25
C ILE A 171 5.30 19.68 30.00
N ALA A 172 5.99 19.06 29.06
CA ALA A 172 5.84 17.63 28.78
C ALA A 172 6.34 16.72 29.93
N ARG A 173 7.25 17.19 30.79
CA ARG A 173 7.67 16.48 32.03
C ARG A 173 6.66 16.63 33.15
N THR A 174 5.92 17.75 33.20
CA THR A 174 4.84 17.96 34.19
C THR A 174 3.58 17.18 33.84
N VAL A 175 3.35 16.86 32.56
CA VAL A 175 2.33 15.89 32.15
C VAL A 175 2.95 14.50 32.28
N SER A 176 2.32 13.59 33.03
CA SER A 176 2.86 12.26 33.42
C SER A 176 3.31 11.34 32.27
N LEU A 177 3.12 11.74 31.00
CA LEU A 177 3.34 10.94 29.79
C LEU A 177 4.66 11.21 29.05
N GLY A 178 5.40 12.29 29.36
CA GLY A 178 6.66 12.60 28.67
C GLY A 178 6.53 12.71 27.14
N VAL A 179 7.67 12.75 26.44
CA VAL A 179 7.68 12.89 24.97
C VAL A 179 7.30 11.59 24.24
N ASN A 180 7.58 10.44 24.86
CA ASN A 180 7.25 9.14 24.28
C ASN A 180 5.74 8.88 24.29
N GLY A 181 5.05 9.16 25.39
CA GLY A 181 3.59 9.04 25.48
C GLY A 181 2.87 10.00 24.54
N ILE A 182 3.42 11.20 24.30
CA ILE A 182 2.93 12.12 23.27
C ILE A 182 3.08 11.54 21.86
N GLY A 183 4.23 10.93 21.55
CA GLY A 183 4.43 10.27 20.27
C GLY A 183 3.45 9.14 20.04
N VAL A 184 3.23 8.31 21.06
CA VAL A 184 2.22 7.24 21.03
C VAL A 184 0.81 7.82 20.86
N ALA A 185 0.47 8.90 21.58
CA ALA A 185 -0.82 9.58 21.42
C ALA A 185 -1.01 10.12 19.99
N LEU A 186 0.03 10.69 19.37
CA LEU A 186 -0.01 11.15 17.98
C LEU A 186 -0.19 9.97 17.02
N MET A 187 0.52 8.86 17.24
CA MET A 187 0.35 7.63 16.48
C MET A 187 -1.09 7.15 16.58
N VAL A 188 -1.66 7.00 17.78
CA VAL A 188 -3.06 6.58 17.97
C VAL A 188 -4.04 7.55 17.30
N ALA A 189 -3.80 8.86 17.40
CA ALA A 189 -4.62 9.89 16.76
C ALA A 189 -4.60 9.80 15.22
N ILE A 190 -3.52 9.28 14.64
CA ILE A 190 -3.42 9.05 13.19
C ILE A 190 -4.46 8.02 12.72
N PHE A 191 -4.67 6.95 13.49
CA PHE A 191 -5.56 5.83 13.17
C PHE A 191 -7.00 6.00 13.69
N SER A 192 -7.21 6.85 14.70
CA SER A 192 -8.56 7.07 15.28
C SER A 192 -9.50 7.82 14.35
N GLN A 193 -8.98 8.52 13.33
CA GLN A 193 -9.78 9.34 12.40
C GLN A 193 -10.54 8.53 11.33
N THR A 194 -10.30 7.22 11.20
CA THR A 194 -10.68 6.47 10.00
C THR A 194 -11.86 5.52 10.14
N GLY A 195 -12.26 5.08 11.33
CA GLY A 195 -13.06 3.86 11.40
C GLY A 195 -13.89 3.67 12.64
N GLY A 196 -14.98 4.45 12.79
CA GLY A 196 -16.09 4.08 13.68
C GLY A 196 -15.77 4.01 15.18
N LEU A 197 -14.57 4.40 15.62
CA LEU A 197 -14.28 4.65 17.04
C LEU A 197 -15.01 5.89 17.58
N THR A 198 -15.63 6.70 16.72
CA THR A 198 -16.56 7.77 17.10
C THR A 198 -18.00 7.49 16.65
N GLY A 199 -18.24 6.49 15.81
CA GLY A 199 -19.42 6.42 14.93
C GLY A 199 -20.48 5.36 15.26
N GLY A 200 -20.39 4.61 16.35
CA GLY A 200 -21.47 3.66 16.65
C GLY A 200 -21.54 2.99 18.01
N GLU A 201 -20.54 3.06 18.88
CA GLU A 201 -20.63 2.37 20.19
C GLU A 201 -19.56 2.77 21.22
N VAL A 202 -18.75 3.81 20.96
CA VAL A 202 -17.67 4.23 21.88
C VAL A 202 -18.15 5.22 22.95
N ALA A 203 -19.45 5.52 23.00
CA ALA A 203 -20.05 6.23 24.13
C ALA A 203 -20.00 5.41 25.44
N VAL A 204 -19.71 4.10 25.40
CA VAL A 204 -19.75 3.22 26.59
C VAL A 204 -18.39 2.62 26.97
N ALA A 205 -17.32 2.84 26.20
CA ALA A 205 -16.01 2.25 26.50
C ALA A 205 -14.85 3.28 26.43
N GLY A 206 -14.66 4.01 27.53
CA GLY A 206 -13.34 4.44 28.03
C GLY A 206 -12.76 5.76 27.50
N GLY A 207 -12.78 6.80 28.32
CA GLY A 207 -12.36 8.18 28.02
C GLY A 207 -10.86 8.46 27.80
N THR A 208 -10.07 7.56 27.20
CA THR A 208 -8.62 7.77 26.98
C THR A 208 -8.28 8.40 25.62
N ALA A 209 -9.05 8.14 24.55
CA ALA A 209 -8.79 8.71 23.23
C ALA A 209 -9.09 10.22 23.15
N THR A 210 -10.19 10.67 23.77
CA THR A 210 -10.56 12.08 23.90
C THR A 210 -9.57 12.86 24.76
N VAL A 211 -9.01 12.20 25.79
CA VAL A 211 -7.97 12.79 26.65
C VAL A 211 -6.65 12.96 25.90
N SER A 212 -6.29 12.00 25.05
CA SER A 212 -5.03 12.05 24.26
C SER A 212 -5.00 13.23 23.29
N GLN A 213 -6.10 13.48 22.57
CA GLN A 213 -6.20 14.59 21.63
C GLN A 213 -6.17 15.96 22.34
N ALA A 214 -6.92 16.11 23.44
CA ALA A 214 -6.93 17.34 24.22
C ALA A 214 -5.55 17.68 24.81
N ILE A 215 -4.78 16.67 25.22
CA ILE A 215 -3.40 16.86 25.71
C ILE A 215 -2.46 17.29 24.58
N LEU A 216 -2.57 16.67 23.40
CA LEU A 216 -1.78 17.05 22.23
C LEU A 216 -2.07 18.50 21.81
N GLU A 217 -3.34 18.87 21.72
CA GLU A 217 -3.76 20.23 21.37
C GLU A 217 -3.35 21.26 22.44
N ALA A 218 -3.42 20.91 23.73
CA ALA A 218 -2.98 21.79 24.81
C ALA A 218 -1.46 22.04 24.81
N VAL A 219 -0.65 21.06 24.39
CA VAL A 219 0.82 21.16 24.38
C VAL A 219 1.36 21.79 23.09
N PHE A 220 0.80 21.40 21.94
CA PHE A 220 1.32 21.79 20.62
C PHE A 220 0.44 22.81 19.91
N GLY A 221 -0.87 22.82 20.18
CA GLY A 221 -1.86 23.53 19.39
C GLY A 221 -2.38 22.67 18.23
N GLU A 222 -3.67 22.86 17.89
CA GLU A 222 -4.38 22.07 16.87
C GLU A 222 -3.67 22.05 15.50
N GLN A 223 -3.16 23.20 15.04
CA GLN A 223 -2.47 23.30 13.75
C GLN A 223 -1.16 22.51 13.73
N ALA A 224 -0.40 22.54 14.83
CA ALA A 224 0.84 21.78 14.96
C ALA A 224 0.55 20.28 14.94
N VAL A 225 -0.45 19.82 15.72
CA VAL A 225 -0.87 18.41 15.73
C VAL A 225 -1.29 17.94 14.34
N ARG A 226 -2.08 18.73 13.60
CA ARG A 226 -2.44 18.43 12.20
C ARG A 226 -1.21 18.31 11.30
N GLY A 227 -0.27 19.24 11.41
CA GLY A 227 0.97 19.24 10.64
C GLY A 227 1.84 18.02 10.93
N LEU A 228 2.00 17.67 12.21
CA LEU A 228 2.76 16.49 12.64
C LEU A 228 2.12 15.20 12.14
N ALA A 229 0.80 15.06 12.30
CA ALA A 229 0.06 13.90 11.84
C ALA A 229 0.14 13.75 10.32
N GLY A 230 0.08 14.86 9.56
CA GLY A 230 0.26 14.86 8.11
C GLY A 230 1.64 14.36 7.68
N LYS A 231 2.72 14.86 8.31
CA LYS A 231 4.10 14.41 8.03
C LYS A 231 4.30 12.94 8.35
N ALA A 232 3.85 12.51 9.54
CA ALA A 232 3.92 11.12 9.98
C ALA A 232 3.20 10.17 9.00
N ARG A 233 1.99 10.53 8.55
CA ARG A 233 1.23 9.74 7.56
C ARG A 233 1.94 9.69 6.21
N SER A 234 2.40 10.83 5.70
CA SER A 234 3.09 10.88 4.41
C SER A 234 4.37 10.04 4.39
N ASP A 235 5.11 10.00 5.50
CA ASP A 235 6.29 9.15 5.63
C ASP A 235 5.92 7.66 5.61
N LEU A 236 4.89 7.26 6.37
CA LEU A 236 4.39 5.88 6.39
C LEU A 236 3.95 5.42 5.00
N LEU A 237 3.16 6.24 4.30
CA LEU A 237 2.69 5.92 2.95
C LEU A 237 3.86 5.80 1.97
N GLY A 238 4.83 6.72 2.02
CA GLY A 238 6.01 6.64 1.17
C GLY A 238 6.83 5.36 1.38
N ARG A 239 6.91 4.86 2.63
CA ARG A 239 7.54 3.56 2.94
C ARG A 239 6.75 2.39 2.36
N ILE A 240 5.43 2.39 2.57
CA ILE A 240 4.54 1.34 2.07
C ILE A 240 4.54 1.29 0.54
N THR A 241 4.52 2.43 -0.15
CA THR A 241 4.62 2.50 -1.61
C THR A 241 5.90 1.81 -2.10
N ARG A 242 7.06 2.12 -1.52
CA ARG A 242 8.33 1.47 -1.90
C ARG A 242 8.32 -0.04 -1.67
N LEU A 243 7.69 -0.50 -0.59
CA LEU A 243 7.53 -1.91 -0.28
C LEU A 243 6.64 -2.63 -1.32
N LEU A 244 5.52 -2.01 -1.69
CA LEU A 244 4.61 -2.54 -2.71
C LEU A 244 5.23 -2.51 -4.11
N ASP A 245 5.96 -1.46 -4.47
CA ASP A 245 6.67 -1.35 -5.74
C ASP A 245 7.72 -2.47 -5.88
N ALA A 246 8.51 -2.71 -4.82
CA ALA A 246 9.49 -3.80 -4.80
C ALA A 246 8.83 -5.19 -4.91
N ASP A 247 7.64 -5.37 -4.34
CA ASP A 247 6.88 -6.61 -4.46
C ASP A 247 6.25 -6.75 -5.86
N LEU A 248 5.83 -5.65 -6.50
CA LEU A 248 5.35 -5.60 -7.88
C LEU A 248 6.45 -5.96 -8.89
N ASP A 249 7.70 -5.57 -8.65
CA ASP A 249 8.81 -5.78 -9.58
C ASP A 249 9.04 -7.26 -9.94
N ARG A 250 8.67 -8.19 -9.05
CA ARG A 250 8.75 -9.62 -9.36
C ARG A 250 7.84 -10.06 -10.51
N PHE A 251 6.71 -9.38 -10.71
CA PHE A 251 5.86 -9.57 -11.89
C PHE A 251 6.55 -8.99 -13.12
N HIS A 252 7.12 -7.79 -13.02
CA HIS A 252 7.84 -7.16 -14.13
C HIS A 252 9.04 -7.98 -14.61
N MET A 253 9.75 -8.66 -13.70
CA MET A 253 10.85 -9.57 -14.05
C MET A 253 10.42 -10.71 -14.97
N LEU A 254 9.19 -11.23 -14.84
CA LEU A 254 8.66 -12.27 -15.74
C LEU A 254 8.37 -11.74 -17.15
N LEU A 255 8.17 -10.43 -17.29
CA LEU A 255 7.86 -9.78 -18.56
C LEU A 255 9.13 -9.36 -19.33
N GLY A 256 10.29 -9.34 -18.68
CA GLY A 256 11.57 -8.89 -19.26
C GLY A 256 12.10 -9.72 -20.45
N GLY A 257 11.44 -10.83 -20.79
CA GLY A 257 11.77 -11.66 -21.95
C GLY A 257 11.02 -11.30 -23.24
N ALA A 258 10.11 -10.32 -23.23
CA ALA A 258 9.44 -9.89 -24.46
C ALA A 258 10.43 -9.19 -25.41
N GLY A 259 10.40 -9.52 -26.70
CA GLY A 259 11.21 -8.84 -27.71
C GLY A 259 10.86 -7.35 -27.82
N THR A 260 11.63 -6.57 -28.58
CA THR A 260 11.38 -5.12 -28.74
C THR A 260 10.63 -4.79 -30.02
N ALA A 261 9.92 -3.65 -30.03
CA ALA A 261 9.25 -3.16 -31.24
C ALA A 261 10.25 -2.92 -32.38
N GLU A 262 11.48 -2.50 -32.04
CA GLU A 262 12.59 -2.36 -32.97
C GLU A 262 13.01 -3.71 -33.58
N GLN A 263 13.10 -4.78 -32.79
CA GLN A 263 13.37 -6.13 -33.30
C GLN A 263 12.26 -6.61 -34.24
N ALA A 264 11.00 -6.33 -33.92
CA ALA A 264 9.88 -6.68 -34.79
C ALA A 264 9.91 -5.91 -36.12
N GLU A 265 10.21 -4.61 -36.10
CA GLU A 265 10.30 -3.82 -37.32
C GLU A 265 11.53 -4.17 -38.15
N ALA A 266 12.68 -4.43 -37.51
CA ALA A 266 13.87 -4.91 -38.20
C ALA A 266 13.60 -6.23 -38.95
N LEU A 267 12.85 -7.16 -38.35
CA LEU A 267 12.43 -8.38 -39.03
C LEU A 267 11.49 -8.09 -40.20
N ARG A 268 10.51 -7.18 -40.07
CA ARG A 268 9.63 -6.81 -41.19
C ARG A 268 10.41 -6.19 -42.36
N VAL A 269 11.39 -5.33 -42.09
CA VAL A 269 12.28 -4.77 -43.11
C VAL A 269 13.01 -5.89 -43.86
N LEU A 270 13.60 -6.84 -43.13
CA LEU A 270 14.28 -8.00 -43.72
C LEU A 270 13.32 -8.89 -44.53
N GLY A 271 12.08 -9.06 -44.07
CA GLY A 271 11.04 -9.81 -44.76
C GLY A 271 10.66 -9.19 -46.11
N ARG A 272 10.53 -7.85 -46.15
CA ARG A 272 10.29 -7.08 -47.39
C ARG A 272 11.46 -7.21 -48.36
N GLN A 273 12.70 -7.02 -47.89
CA GLN A 273 13.90 -7.14 -48.73
C GLN A 273 14.08 -8.55 -49.29
N ALA A 274 13.83 -9.59 -48.50
CA ALA A 274 13.89 -10.97 -48.97
C ALA A 274 12.82 -11.27 -50.03
N ALA A 275 11.63 -10.64 -49.95
CA ALA A 275 10.59 -10.79 -50.96
C ALA A 275 10.91 -10.08 -52.27
N GLU A 276 11.69 -8.99 -52.23
CA GLU A 276 12.18 -8.28 -53.42
C GLU A 276 13.30 -9.04 -54.15
N ILE A 277 14.09 -9.85 -53.42
CA ILE A 277 15.21 -10.64 -53.97
C ILE A 277 14.76 -12.02 -54.50
N ASP A 278 13.66 -12.58 -53.97
CA ASP A 278 13.06 -13.86 -54.41
C ASP A 278 12.14 -13.71 -55.66
N ILE A 279 12.22 -12.59 -56.40
CA ILE A 279 11.65 -12.40 -57.75
C ILE A 279 12.66 -12.84 -58.81
#